data_AF-J9CGJ1-F1
#
_entry.id   AF-J9CGJ1-F1
#
_cell.length_a   1.000
_cell.length_b   1.000
_cell.length_c   1.000
_cell.angle_alpha   90.00
_cell.angle_beta   90.00
_cell.angle_gamma   90.00
#
_symmetry.space_group_name_H-M   'P 1'
#
loop_
_entity.id
_entity.type
_entity.pdbx_description
1 polymer ?
#
loop_
_entity_poly.entity_id
_entity_poly.type
_entity_poly.pdbx_seq_one_letter_code
_entity_poly.pdbx_strand_id
1 'polypeptide(L)'
;NYNAIVAEPFPLVRGLDFLEQVMAPFRMLPFIMNAVHTLDCPPSEIVASIALFCSRPDAKKVYAQEIRIALARTTDRAHPFSGDCITLHDVSESVNITANNMEIFLKMLGLREIIFHQDFRYFEEEEPRERIFVNANGISTGLSSAAELGLPPLPEHLLN
;
A
#
# COMPACT_ATOMS: atom_id res chain seq x y z
N ASN A 1 23.31 9.64 -1.64
CA ASN A 1 22.68 9.10 -2.86
C ASN A 1 21.58 8.16 -2.45
N TYR A 2 20.36 8.68 -2.38
CA TYR A 2 19.17 7.88 -2.05
C TYR A 2 18.38 7.71 -3.34
N ASN A 3 18.28 6.47 -3.81
CA ASN A 3 17.45 6.10 -4.94
C ASN A 3 16.07 5.76 -4.36
N ALA A 4 15.06 6.57 -4.65
CA ALA A 4 13.68 6.15 -4.45
C ALA A 4 13.43 4.99 -5.42
N ILE A 5 13.33 3.77 -4.91
CA ILE A 5 12.86 2.63 -5.70
C ILE A 5 11.34 2.72 -5.67
N VAL A 6 10.77 3.29 -6.73
CA VAL A 6 9.35 3.11 -7.03
C VAL A 6 9.21 1.65 -7.47
N ALA A 7 8.62 0.82 -6.61
CA ALA A 7 8.13 -0.47 -7.06
C ALA A 7 6.87 -0.18 -7.86
N GLU A 8 7.01 -0.05 -9.18
CA GLU A 8 5.83 -0.10 -10.05
C GLU A 8 5.09 -1.41 -9.76
N PRO A 9 3.74 -1.40 -9.70
CA PRO A 9 2.98 -2.62 -9.55
C PRO A 9 3.38 -3.55 -10.70
N PHE A 10 3.73 -4.79 -10.36
CA PHE A 10 4.03 -5.82 -11.34
C PHE A 10 2.88 -5.85 -12.38
N PRO A 11 3.16 -5.81 -13.69
CA PRO A 11 2.10 -5.86 -14.69
C PRO A 11 1.27 -7.12 -14.47
N LEU A 12 -0.04 -6.94 -14.33
CA LEU A 12 -1.02 -8.01 -14.11
C LEU A 12 -1.04 -8.95 -15.33
N VAL A 13 -0.18 -9.96 -15.34
CA VAL A 13 -0.22 -11.06 -16.30
C VAL A 13 -1.05 -12.17 -15.67
N ARG A 14 -2.24 -12.41 -16.23
CA ARG A 14 -3.15 -13.50 -15.78
C ARG A 14 -2.36 -14.79 -15.57
N GLY A 15 -2.27 -15.24 -14.32
CA GLY A 15 -1.53 -16.45 -13.91
C GLY A 15 -0.27 -16.20 -13.09
N LEU A 16 0.24 -14.96 -13.01
CA LEU A 16 1.26 -14.54 -12.05
C LEU A 16 0.68 -14.00 -10.74
N ASP A 17 -0.65 -13.89 -10.64
CA ASP A 17 -1.31 -13.27 -9.47
C ASP A 17 -1.21 -14.15 -8.20
N PHE A 18 -1.15 -15.47 -8.37
CA PHE A 18 -0.79 -16.39 -7.27
C PHE A 18 0.66 -16.20 -6.81
N LEU A 19 1.58 -15.93 -7.76
CA LEU A 19 2.95 -15.56 -7.43
C LEU A 19 2.96 -14.23 -6.69
N GLU A 20 2.12 -13.25 -7.06
CA GLU A 20 2.01 -11.98 -6.34
C GLU A 20 1.58 -12.17 -4.88
N GLN A 21 0.58 -13.02 -4.63
CA GLN A 21 0.13 -13.36 -3.28
C GLN A 21 1.21 -14.09 -2.46
N VAL A 22 1.89 -15.07 -3.05
CA VAL A 22 2.98 -15.81 -2.39
C VAL A 22 4.21 -14.92 -2.16
N MET A 23 4.46 -13.98 -3.07
CA MET A 23 5.60 -13.05 -3.00
C MET A 23 5.31 -11.80 -2.18
N ALA A 24 4.05 -11.53 -1.82
CA ALA A 24 3.67 -10.35 -1.06
C ALA A 24 4.52 -10.15 0.21
N PRO A 25 4.77 -11.17 1.07
CA PRO A 25 5.66 -11.01 2.21
C PRO A 25 7.09 -10.60 1.82
N PHE A 26 7.60 -11.09 0.68
CA PHE A 26 8.92 -10.72 0.18
C PHE A 26 8.97 -9.30 -0.41
N ARG A 27 7.83 -8.75 -0.86
CA ARG A 27 7.68 -7.34 -1.28
C ARG A 27 7.58 -6.38 -0.09
N MET A 28 7.01 -6.82 1.03
CA MET A 28 6.86 -5.98 2.22
C MET A 28 8.20 -5.57 2.85
N LEU A 29 9.21 -6.44 2.80
CA LEU A 29 10.55 -6.13 3.33
C LEU A 29 11.20 -4.92 2.62
N PRO A 30 11.40 -4.92 1.29
CA PRO A 30 11.96 -3.76 0.60
C PRO A 30 11.03 -2.54 0.67
N PHE A 31 9.71 -2.72 0.74
CA PHE A 31 8.75 -1.63 0.95
C PHE A 31 8.99 -0.89 2.27
N ILE A 32 9.15 -1.61 3.39
CA ILE A 32 9.46 -1.00 4.69
C ILE A 32 10.89 -0.44 4.74
N MET A 33 11.88 -1.14 4.17
CA MET A 33 13.24 -0.61 4.11
C MET A 33 13.31 0.71 3.35
N ASN A 34 12.63 0.82 2.21
CA ASN A 34 12.54 2.05 1.44
C ASN A 34 11.89 3.17 2.25
N ALA A 35 10.83 2.86 2.98
CA ALA A 35 10.14 3.81 3.87
C ALA A 35 11.06 4.35 4.98
N VAL A 36 11.80 3.46 5.65
CA VAL A 36 12.81 3.80 6.68
C VAL A 36 13.90 4.69 6.12
N HIS A 37 14.43 4.36 4.94
CA HIS A 37 15.47 5.16 4.30
C HIS A 37 14.96 6.52 3.81
N THR A 38 13.74 6.56 3.26
CA THR A 38 13.13 7.79 2.73
C THR A 38 12.84 8.78 3.85
N LEU A 39 12.33 8.28 4.99
CA LEU A 39 12.02 9.11 6.13
C LEU A 39 13.19 9.31 7.09
N ASP A 40 14.31 8.62 6.90
CA ASP A 40 15.45 8.60 7.83
C ASP A 40 14.99 8.39 9.30
N CYS A 41 14.12 7.41 9.52
CA CYS A 41 13.52 7.14 10.84
C CYS A 41 13.46 5.63 11.12
N PRO A 42 13.47 5.20 12.39
CA PRO A 42 13.32 3.78 12.71
C PRO A 42 11.93 3.26 12.30
N PRO A 43 11.77 1.95 12.02
CA PRO A 43 10.48 1.35 11.66
C PRO A 43 9.36 1.61 12.67
N SER A 44 9.70 1.80 13.94
CA SER A 44 8.74 2.09 15.01
C SER A 44 8.06 3.47 14.91
N GLU A 45 8.59 4.38 14.08
CA GLU A 45 8.02 5.70 13.81
C GLU A 45 7.17 5.74 12.53
N ILE A 46 7.00 4.58 11.89
CA ILE A 46 6.16 4.41 10.71
C ILE A 46 4.83 3.78 11.15
N VAL A 47 3.73 4.35 10.68
CA VAL A 47 2.39 3.77 10.79
C VAL A 47 1.99 3.16 9.46
N ALA A 48 1.53 1.91 9.48
CA ALA A 48 0.91 1.28 8.33
C ALA A 48 -0.62 1.36 8.44
N SER A 49 -1.26 1.63 7.32
CA SER A 49 -2.71 1.63 7.16
C SER A 49 -3.07 0.59 6.10
N ILE A 50 -3.84 -0.42 6.48
CA ILE A 50 -4.22 -1.54 5.62
C ILE A 50 -5.73 -1.47 5.39
N ALA A 51 -6.14 -1.39 4.13
CA ALA A 51 -7.55 -1.32 3.74
C ALA A 51 -7.87 -2.32 2.64
N LEU A 52 -9.12 -2.79 2.66
CA LEU A 52 -9.64 -3.75 1.68
C LEU A 52 -10.46 -3.03 0.63
N PHE A 53 -10.19 -3.33 -0.64
CA PHE A 53 -10.91 -2.78 -1.77
C PHE A 53 -11.59 -3.89 -2.57
N CYS A 54 -12.80 -3.63 -3.03
CA CYS A 54 -13.56 -4.57 -3.85
C CYS A 54 -14.48 -3.83 -4.84
N SER A 55 -15.07 -4.60 -5.75
CA SER A 55 -16.15 -4.08 -6.59
C SER A 55 -17.42 -3.92 -5.78
N ARG A 56 -18.27 -2.96 -6.13
CA ARG A 56 -19.61 -2.93 -5.54
C ARG A 56 -20.38 -4.21 -5.88
N PRO A 57 -21.33 -4.64 -5.02
CA PRO A 57 -22.19 -5.78 -5.32
C PRO A 57 -23.00 -5.61 -6.61
N ASP A 58 -23.33 -4.38 -6.99
CA ASP A 58 -24.09 -4.00 -8.19
C ASP A 58 -23.22 -3.48 -9.34
N ALA A 59 -21.89 -3.64 -9.24
CA ALA A 59 -20.92 -3.18 -10.22
C ALA A 59 -21.20 -3.76 -11.62
N LYS A 60 -21.17 -2.90 -12.65
CA LYS A 60 -21.26 -3.36 -14.05
C LYS A 60 -20.02 -4.15 -14.49
N LYS A 61 -18.89 -3.92 -13.82
CA LYS A 61 -17.61 -4.58 -14.06
C LYS A 61 -17.07 -5.10 -12.75
N VAL A 62 -16.75 -6.39 -12.71
CA VAL A 62 -16.11 -7.01 -11.54
C VAL A 62 -14.60 -6.86 -11.66
N TYR A 63 -14.02 -6.15 -10.70
CA TYR A 63 -12.60 -6.05 -10.39
C TYR A 63 -12.20 -7.09 -9.34
N ALA A 64 -10.94 -7.50 -9.38
CA ALA A 64 -10.33 -8.31 -8.34
C ALA A 64 -10.35 -7.55 -6.99
N GLN A 65 -10.43 -8.28 -5.88
CA GLN A 65 -10.28 -7.66 -4.57
C GLN A 65 -8.82 -7.22 -4.38
N GLU A 66 -8.58 -6.15 -3.64
CA GLU A 66 -7.23 -5.67 -3.36
C GLU A 66 -7.05 -5.40 -1.87
N ILE A 67 -5.86 -5.73 -1.35
CA ILE A 67 -5.37 -5.18 -0.09
C ILE A 67 -4.46 -4.02 -0.46
N ARG A 68 -4.78 -2.83 0.03
CA ARG A 68 -3.94 -1.64 -0.14
C ARG A 68 -3.32 -1.25 1.19
N ILE A 69 -2.01 -1.05 1.17
CA ILE A 69 -1.23 -0.67 2.34
C ILE A 69 -0.64 0.71 2.08
N ALA A 70 -0.86 1.64 2.99
CA ALA A 70 -0.25 2.97 2.96
C ALA A 70 0.64 3.17 4.19
N LEU A 71 1.77 3.83 4.01
CA LEU A 71 2.71 4.17 5.06
C LEU A 71 2.76 5.67 5.28
N ALA A 72 2.73 6.07 6.54
CA ALA A 72 2.91 7.45 6.97
C ALA A 72 3.86 7.52 8.17
N ARG A 73 4.31 8.72 8.53
CA ARG A 73 4.93 8.92 9.85
C ARG A 73 3.86 8.88 10.92
N THR A 74 4.19 8.37 12.11
CA THR A 74 3.28 8.41 13.27
C THR A 74 2.91 9.85 13.66
N THR A 75 3.80 10.80 13.40
CA THR A 75 3.59 12.24 13.62
C THR A 75 2.79 12.92 12.51
N ASP A 76 2.61 12.29 11.34
CA ASP A 76 1.86 12.82 10.21
C ASP A 76 1.02 11.73 9.54
N ARG A 77 -0.01 11.29 10.27
CA ARG A 77 -0.88 10.17 9.89
C ARG A 77 -1.77 10.42 8.68
N ALA A 78 -2.02 11.69 8.38
CA ALA A 78 -2.98 12.10 7.37
C ALA A 78 -2.41 11.99 5.94
N HIS A 79 -1.08 12.09 5.82
CA HIS A 79 -0.38 12.23 4.55
C HIS A 79 0.54 11.02 4.30
N PRO A 80 -0.01 9.87 3.87
CA PRO A 80 0.80 8.72 3.54
C PRO A 80 1.68 9.01 2.35
N PHE A 81 2.93 8.57 2.40
CA PHE A 81 3.95 8.93 1.40
C PHE A 81 4.35 7.76 0.50
N SER A 82 4.01 6.54 0.91
CA SER A 82 4.32 5.31 0.21
C SER A 82 3.14 4.38 0.30
N GLY A 83 2.86 3.64 -0.77
CA GLY A 83 1.75 2.71 -0.82
C GLY A 83 2.10 1.47 -1.64
N ASP A 84 1.53 0.34 -1.24
CA ASP A 84 1.61 -0.91 -1.98
C ASP A 84 0.22 -1.52 -2.15
N CYS A 85 0.04 -2.28 -3.22
CA CYS A 85 -1.22 -2.93 -3.56
C CYS A 85 -1.00 -4.40 -3.90
N ILE A 86 -1.88 -5.24 -3.38
CA ILE A 86 -1.82 -6.68 -3.51
C ILE A 86 -3.18 -7.17 -4.00
N THR A 87 -3.20 -7.67 -5.22
CA THR A 87 -4.41 -8.15 -5.88
C THR A 87 -4.75 -9.56 -5.44
N LEU A 88 -6.04 -9.83 -5.17
CA LEU A 88 -6.55 -11.11 -4.73
C LEU A 88 -7.53 -11.69 -5.74
N HIS A 89 -7.25 -12.90 -6.21
CA HIS A 89 -8.05 -13.59 -7.23
C HIS A 89 -9.00 -14.66 -6.67
N ASP A 90 -8.67 -15.26 -5.53
CA ASP A 90 -9.47 -16.36 -4.97
C ASP A 90 -10.27 -15.88 -3.77
N VAL A 91 -11.59 -15.81 -3.93
CA VAL A 91 -12.55 -15.42 -2.88
C VAL A 91 -12.66 -16.50 -1.79
N SER A 92 -12.09 -17.69 -2.02
CA SER A 92 -12.12 -18.80 -1.07
C SER A 92 -11.11 -18.65 0.08
N GLU A 93 -10.01 -17.95 -0.16
CA GLU A 93 -9.09 -17.55 0.90
C GLU A 93 -9.57 -16.20 1.45
N SER A 94 -9.99 -16.19 2.71
CA SER A 94 -10.55 -14.99 3.32
C SER A 94 -9.51 -13.87 3.25
N VAL A 95 -9.81 -12.80 2.50
CA VAL A 95 -8.99 -11.57 2.38
C VAL A 95 -8.47 -11.10 3.74
N ASN A 96 -9.27 -11.29 4.78
CA ASN A 96 -8.92 -10.97 6.16
C ASN A 96 -7.74 -11.80 6.68
N ILE A 97 -7.60 -13.08 6.30
CA ILE A 97 -6.45 -13.92 6.66
C ILE A 97 -5.18 -13.34 6.03
N THR A 98 -5.22 -13.03 4.74
CA THR A 98 -4.08 -12.45 4.02
C THR A 98 -3.67 -11.11 4.62
N ALA A 99 -4.63 -10.25 4.94
CA ALA A 99 -4.36 -8.98 5.59
C ALA A 99 -3.84 -9.12 7.04
N ASN A 100 -4.37 -10.06 7.82
CA ASN A 100 -3.86 -10.37 9.16
C ASN A 100 -2.41 -10.89 9.11
N ASN A 101 -2.09 -11.73 8.12
CA ASN A 101 -0.71 -12.20 7.92
C ASN A 101 0.23 -11.04 7.57
N MET A 102 -0.23 -10.06 6.78
CA MET A 102 0.53 -8.85 6.50
C MET A 102 0.74 -8.00 7.76
N GLU A 103 -0.29 -7.83 8.59
CA GLU A 103 -0.16 -7.14 9.87
C GLU A 103 0.92 -7.81 10.76
N ILE A 104 0.89 -9.14 10.88
CA ILE A 104 1.90 -9.90 11.63
C ILE A 104 3.29 -9.66 11.05
N PHE A 105 3.44 -9.74 9.72
CA PHE A 105 4.73 -9.54 9.06
C PHE A 105 5.26 -8.13 9.28
N LEU A 106 4.42 -7.10 9.15
CA LEU A 106 4.78 -5.72 9.42
C LEU A 106 5.23 -5.50 10.88
N LYS A 107 4.58 -6.15 11.84
CA LYS A 107 5.03 -6.14 13.26
C LYS A 107 6.40 -6.78 13.40
N MET A 108 6.68 -7.88 12.70
CA MET A 108 8.00 -8.52 12.70
C MET A 108 9.09 -7.61 12.11
N LEU A 109 8.74 -6.71 11.18
CA LEU A 109 9.64 -5.69 10.63
C LEU A 109 9.84 -4.48 11.55
N GLY A 110 9.20 -4.46 12.73
CA GLY A 110 9.40 -3.44 13.75
C GLY A 110 8.41 -2.28 13.72
N LEU A 111 7.39 -2.32 12.85
CA LEU A 111 6.29 -1.35 12.92
C LEU A 111 5.49 -1.60 14.20
N ARG A 112 5.26 -0.52 14.95
CA ARG A 112 4.49 -0.59 16.21
C ARG A 112 3.02 -0.27 16.01
N GLU A 113 2.72 0.54 15.01
CA GLU A 113 1.36 0.98 14.73
C GLU A 113 0.89 0.52 13.36
N ILE A 114 -0.16 -0.30 13.38
CA ILE A 114 -0.81 -0.81 12.17
C ILE A 114 -2.30 -0.65 12.36
N ILE A 115 -2.93 0.07 11.44
CA ILE A 115 -4.36 0.33 11.42
C ILE A 115 -4.99 -0.53 10.34
N PHE A 116 -5.84 -1.47 10.75
CA PHE A 116 -6.59 -2.32 9.83
C PHE A 116 -8.02 -1.81 9.70
N HIS A 117 -8.41 -1.41 8.48
CA HIS A 117 -9.75 -0.93 8.16
C HIS A 117 -10.61 -2.11 7.72
N GLN A 118 -11.54 -2.52 8.59
CA GLN A 118 -12.39 -3.70 8.39
C GLN A 118 -13.43 -3.51 7.27
N ASP A 119 -13.86 -2.27 7.05
CA ASP A 119 -14.88 -1.95 6.05
C ASP A 119 -14.28 -1.94 4.64
N PHE A 120 -14.92 -2.68 3.74
CA PHE A 120 -14.54 -2.69 2.33
C PHE A 120 -14.76 -1.32 1.69
N ARG A 121 -13.80 -0.90 0.87
CA ARG A 121 -13.86 0.28 0.01
C ARG A 121 -14.15 -0.12 -1.43
N TYR A 122 -14.87 0.73 -2.16
CA TYR A 122 -15.30 0.41 -3.50
C TYR A 122 -14.50 1.18 -4.56
N PHE A 123 -13.94 0.47 -5.54
CA PHE A 123 -13.14 1.08 -6.61
C PHE A 123 -13.92 2.16 -7.38
N GLU A 124 -15.21 1.93 -7.62
CA GLU A 124 -16.04 2.78 -8.48
C GLU A 124 -16.41 4.13 -7.84
N GLU A 125 -16.35 4.23 -6.51
CA GLU A 125 -16.63 5.47 -5.77
C GLU A 125 -15.36 6.26 -5.49
N GLU A 126 -14.24 5.57 -5.38
CA GLU A 126 -13.06 6.09 -4.72
C GLU A 126 -11.85 6.25 -5.67
N GLU A 127 -11.88 5.75 -6.91
CA GLU A 127 -10.77 5.88 -7.89
C GLU A 127 -10.94 7.05 -8.89
N PRO A 128 -10.28 8.22 -8.67
CA PRO A 128 -9.90 9.13 -9.75
C PRO A 128 -8.79 8.50 -10.63
N ARG A 129 -8.22 9.27 -11.58
CA ARG A 129 -7.15 8.80 -12.50
C ARG A 129 -5.91 8.19 -11.81
N GLU A 130 -5.77 8.35 -10.51
CA GLU A 130 -4.67 7.85 -9.68
C GLU A 130 -5.19 6.87 -8.63
N ARG A 131 -4.35 5.89 -8.28
CA ARG A 131 -4.68 4.88 -7.28
C ARG A 131 -4.73 5.54 -5.89
N ILE A 132 -5.84 5.34 -5.21
CA ILE A 132 -6.09 5.87 -3.86
C ILE A 132 -5.84 4.83 -2.77
N PHE A 133 -5.52 5.31 -1.58
CA PHE A 133 -5.29 4.54 -0.38
C PHE A 133 -6.18 5.06 0.75
N VAL A 134 -6.18 4.37 1.90
CA VAL A 134 -6.80 4.88 3.12
C VAL A 134 -5.67 5.25 4.08
N ASN A 135 -5.66 6.49 4.59
CA ASN A 135 -4.66 6.90 5.58
C ASN A 135 -4.95 6.31 6.97
N ALA A 136 -4.03 6.52 7.91
CA ALA A 136 -4.14 5.98 9.26
C ALA A 136 -5.30 6.59 10.10
N ASN A 137 -6.03 7.57 9.54
CA ASN A 137 -7.24 8.15 10.11
C ASN A 137 -8.54 7.61 9.46
N GLY A 138 -8.45 6.69 8.50
CA GLY A 138 -9.61 6.09 7.84
C GLY A 138 -10.17 6.91 6.66
N ILE A 139 -9.42 7.89 6.16
CA ILE A 139 -9.83 8.76 5.06
C ILE A 139 -9.15 8.30 3.77
N SER A 140 -9.93 8.19 2.70
CA SER A 140 -9.42 7.92 1.35
C SER A 140 -8.57 9.08 0.85
N THR A 141 -7.32 8.82 0.47
CA THR A 141 -6.34 9.83 0.10
C THR A 141 -5.38 9.30 -0.97
N GLY A 142 -4.83 10.21 -1.77
CA GLY A 142 -3.65 9.94 -2.58
C GLY A 142 -2.39 9.84 -1.71
N LEU A 143 -1.29 9.39 -2.34
CA LEU A 143 0.03 9.46 -1.72
C LEU A 143 0.60 10.88 -1.85
N SER A 144 1.26 11.33 -0.79
CA SER A 144 2.00 12.59 -0.78
C SER A 144 3.08 12.57 -1.86
N SER A 145 3.18 13.68 -2.59
CA SER A 145 4.26 13.90 -3.54
C SER A 145 5.61 14.01 -2.84
N ALA A 146 6.71 13.74 -3.56
CA ALA A 146 8.06 13.96 -3.06
C ALA A 146 8.28 15.41 -2.56
N ALA A 147 7.64 16.38 -3.21
CA ALA A 147 7.69 17.79 -2.83
C ALA A 147 7.04 18.08 -1.47
N GLU A 148 5.88 17.47 -1.18
CA GLU A 148 5.19 17.60 0.11
C GLU A 148 5.97 16.98 1.27
N LEU A 149 6.83 16.01 0.96
CA LEU A 149 7.69 15.32 1.92
C LEU A 149 9.03 16.04 2.15
N GLY A 150 9.27 17.16 1.46
CA GLY A 150 10.56 17.87 1.49
C GLY A 150 11.70 17.06 0.87
N LEU A 151 11.39 16.04 0.08
CA LEU A 151 12.37 15.21 -0.62
C LEU A 151 12.82 15.93 -1.90
N PRO A 152 14.09 15.76 -2.32
CA PRO A 152 14.56 16.33 -3.57
C PRO A 152 13.75 15.75 -4.73
N PRO A 153 13.38 16.57 -5.74
CA PRO A 153 12.66 16.09 -6.91
C PRO A 153 13.49 15.03 -7.63
N LEU A 154 12.80 14.03 -8.20
CA LEU A 154 13.43 13.06 -9.09
C LEU A 154 14.14 13.83 -10.23
N PRO A 155 15.41 13.52 -10.53
CA PRO A 155 16.09 14.10 -11.66
C PRO A 155 15.32 13.92 -12.96
N GLU A 156 15.24 14.97 -13.80
CA GLU A 156 14.46 14.96 -15.05
C GLU A 156 14.80 13.78 -15.98
N HIS A 157 16.05 13.30 -15.95
CA HIS A 157 16.48 12.16 -16.76
C HIS A 157 15.93 10.79 -16.32
N LEU A 158 15.26 10.72 -15.15
CA LEU A 158 14.60 9.51 -14.64
C LEU A 158 13.07 9.57 -14.77
N LEU A 159 12.51 10.67 -15.28
CA LEU A 159 11.07 10.90 -15.40
C LEU A 159 10.51 10.60 -16.82
N ASN A 160 11.21 9.77 -17.60
CA ASN A 160 10.85 9.40 -18.98
C ASN A 160 10.29 7.98 -19.09
#